data_AF-A0A925G7R1-F1
#
_entry.id   AF-A0A925G7R1-F1
#
_cell.length_a   1.000
_cell.length_b   1.000
_cell.length_c   1.000
_cell.angle_alpha   90.00
_cell.angle_beta   90.00
_cell.angle_gamma   90.00
#
_symmetry.space_group_name_H-M   'P 1'
#
loop_
_entity.id
_entity.type
_entity.pdbx_description
1 polymer ?
#
loop_
_entity_poly.entity_id
_entity_poly.type
_entity_poly.pdbx_seq_one_letter_code
_entity_poly.pdbx_strand_id
1 'polypeptide(L)'
;MKRKIAVISEHASPLSILGGKDTAGQNVYVAELSKFLANLGYEVDIYTRWDNKELPHITNWRPGVRVIQIKAGPVEEIDTEKLLPLMPEFRENMLSFISARKISYDLIHANYWLSALVACQLKEILSIPFVVTFHELGHISRIHLENPDPYLKERISVELDVIRKADQVIAECPQDKFDLMHYYHIPAFKITTIPCGFNPDEFYPVNKIMARNVLNLEQKEYIFLQVGRMDEYKGVDTIIRSLSRLKTLKKAFRLIIVGGDSVDDDIHSNAEIKRLHQIAVETGVDQLVSFVGKKSREMLKYYYSAADIFITTPWFETFGITP
;
A
#
# COMPACT_ATOMS: atom_id res chain seq x y z
N MET A 1 -25.20 -16.18 14.23
CA MET A 1 -23.79 -16.03 14.66
C MET A 1 -23.14 -15.03 13.72
N LYS A 2 -22.41 -14.02 14.22
CA LYS A 2 -21.66 -13.12 13.33
C LYS A 2 -20.52 -13.92 12.70
N ARG A 3 -20.31 -13.74 11.39
CA ARG A 3 -19.19 -14.38 10.68
C ARG A 3 -17.89 -13.69 11.08
N LYS A 4 -16.84 -14.47 11.32
CA LYS A 4 -15.55 -13.97 11.81
C LYS A 4 -14.43 -14.27 10.81
N ILE A 5 -13.64 -13.24 10.50
CA ILE A 5 -12.54 -13.30 9.53
C ILE A 5 -11.23 -13.03 10.27
N ALA A 6 -10.24 -13.89 10.05
CA ALA A 6 -8.86 -13.64 10.45
C ALA A 6 -8.14 -12.97 9.29
N VAL A 7 -7.67 -11.74 9.47
CA VAL A 7 -6.82 -11.06 8.49
C VAL A 7 -5.39 -11.21 8.96
N ILE A 8 -4.49 -11.76 8.13
CA ILE A 8 -3.06 -11.80 8.45
C ILE A 8 -2.38 -10.70 7.63
N SER A 9 -1.65 -9.82 8.31
CA SER A 9 -0.84 -8.75 7.73
C SER A 9 0.40 -8.59 8.60
N GLU A 10 1.36 -9.51 8.47
CA GLU A 10 2.43 -9.70 9.44
C GLU A 10 3.33 -8.47 9.62
N HIS A 11 3.61 -7.72 8.55
CA HIS A 11 4.48 -6.54 8.58
C HIS A 11 3.71 -5.22 8.45
N ALA A 12 2.54 -5.22 7.81
CA ALA A 12 1.77 -4.01 7.53
C ALA A 12 0.61 -3.83 8.52
N SER A 13 0.93 -3.39 9.75
CA SER A 13 -0.10 -3.11 10.76
C SER A 13 -0.97 -1.90 10.40
N PRO A 14 -2.31 -1.99 10.49
CA PRO A 14 -3.18 -0.84 10.24
C PRO A 14 -3.05 0.24 11.33
N LEU A 15 -2.46 -0.08 12.49
CA LEU A 15 -2.22 0.89 13.56
C LEU A 15 -1.14 1.92 13.18
N SER A 16 -0.26 1.60 12.23
CA SER A 16 0.78 2.53 11.76
C SER A 16 0.20 3.78 11.11
N ILE A 17 -1.03 3.72 10.58
CA ILE A 17 -1.76 4.88 10.04
C ILE A 17 -2.01 5.92 11.13
N LEU A 18 -2.28 5.48 12.36
CA LEU A 18 -2.50 6.38 13.49
C LEU A 18 -1.19 7.04 13.98
N GLY A 19 -0.05 6.40 13.69
CA GLY A 19 1.27 6.87 14.12
C GLY A 19 1.94 7.89 13.21
N GLY A 20 1.34 8.24 12.06
CA GLY A 20 1.89 9.23 11.13
C GLY A 20 3.19 8.82 10.41
N LYS A 21 3.70 7.61 10.67
CA LYS A 21 4.84 7.02 9.95
C LYS A 21 4.46 6.73 8.50
N ASP A 22 5.46 6.59 7.63
CA ASP A 22 5.27 6.20 6.24
C ASP A 22 4.51 4.88 6.12
N THR A 23 3.23 4.97 5.77
CA THR A 23 2.36 3.80 5.60
C THR A 23 2.41 3.34 4.16
N ALA A 24 2.85 2.10 3.95
CA ALA A 24 2.74 1.45 2.65
C ALA A 24 1.28 1.22 2.26
N GLY A 25 1.02 1.02 0.97
CA GLY A 25 -0.33 0.80 0.42
C GLY A 25 -1.07 -0.36 1.12
N GLN A 26 -0.35 -1.42 1.51
CA GLN A 26 -0.92 -2.55 2.24
C GLN A 26 -1.51 -2.17 3.60
N ASN A 27 -0.87 -1.27 4.36
CA ASN A 27 -1.39 -0.83 5.66
C ASN A 27 -2.76 -0.18 5.49
N VAL A 28 -2.88 0.71 4.48
CA VAL A 28 -4.13 1.41 4.15
C VAL A 28 -5.17 0.43 3.64
N TYR A 29 -4.79 -0.51 2.77
CA TYR A 29 -5.68 -1.55 2.27
C TYR A 29 -6.29 -2.37 3.41
N VAL A 30 -5.45 -2.95 4.28
CA VAL A 30 -5.90 -3.79 5.41
C VAL A 30 -6.78 -3.00 6.37
N ALA A 31 -6.41 -1.75 6.64
CA ALA A 31 -7.18 -0.82 7.44
C ALA A 31 -8.59 -0.59 6.88
N GLU A 32 -8.69 -0.10 5.64
CA GLU A 32 -9.96 0.22 5.02
C GLU A 32 -10.81 -1.03 4.81
N LEU A 33 -10.24 -2.11 4.29
CA LEU A 33 -10.97 -3.36 4.08
C LEU A 33 -11.59 -3.87 5.39
N SER A 34 -10.82 -3.88 6.49
CA SER A 34 -11.32 -4.34 7.79
C SER A 34 -12.44 -3.45 8.34
N LYS A 35 -12.33 -2.12 8.15
CA LYS A 35 -13.38 -1.16 8.50
C LYS A 35 -14.68 -1.43 7.72
N PHE A 36 -14.59 -1.63 6.40
CA PHE A 36 -15.75 -1.88 5.55
C PHE A 36 -16.38 -3.26 5.81
N LEU A 37 -15.57 -4.30 6.04
CA LEU A 37 -16.08 -5.61 6.47
C LEU A 37 -16.83 -5.53 7.80
N ALA A 38 -16.32 -4.79 8.78
CA ALA A 38 -17.03 -4.58 10.04
C ALA A 38 -18.36 -3.83 9.86
N ASN A 39 -18.40 -2.83 8.97
CA ASN A 39 -19.64 -2.14 8.61
C ASN A 39 -20.67 -3.08 7.96
N LEU A 40 -20.21 -4.10 7.22
CA LEU A 40 -21.06 -5.16 6.67
C LEU A 40 -21.50 -6.20 7.71
N GLY A 41 -21.06 -6.09 8.96
CA GLY A 41 -21.46 -6.94 10.09
C GLY A 41 -20.53 -8.11 10.40
N TYR A 42 -19.36 -8.19 9.74
CA TYR A 42 -18.33 -9.18 10.07
C TYR A 42 -17.56 -8.79 11.33
N GLU A 43 -17.04 -9.77 12.05
CA GLU A 43 -16.00 -9.56 13.07
C GLU A 43 -14.63 -9.84 12.46
N VAL A 44 -13.69 -8.92 12.63
CA VAL A 44 -12.36 -8.97 12.03
C VAL A 44 -11.29 -8.94 13.11
N ASP A 45 -10.49 -10.00 13.17
CA ASP A 45 -9.26 -10.05 13.97
C ASP A 45 -8.06 -9.95 13.02
N ILE A 46 -7.31 -8.87 13.13
CA ILE A 46 -6.12 -8.59 12.30
C ILE A 46 -4.88 -9.03 13.07
N TYR A 47 -4.12 -9.95 12.52
CA TYR A 47 -2.90 -10.50 13.11
C TYR A 47 -1.67 -9.84 12.47
N THR A 48 -0.88 -9.18 13.31
CA THR A 48 0.32 -8.43 12.94
C THR A 48 1.49 -8.88 13.80
N ARG A 49 2.74 -8.75 13.33
CA ARG A 49 3.91 -9.04 14.16
C ARG A 49 4.04 -7.95 15.23
N TRP A 50 4.35 -8.37 16.46
CA TRP A 50 4.58 -7.43 17.54
C TRP A 50 5.93 -6.73 17.36
N ASP A 51 5.89 -5.48 16.93
CA ASP A 51 7.04 -4.65 16.55
C ASP A 51 7.30 -3.49 17.51
N ASN A 52 6.35 -3.14 18.36
CA ASN A 52 6.49 -2.07 19.35
C ASN A 52 6.00 -2.52 20.74
N LYS A 53 6.89 -2.46 21.73
CA LYS A 53 6.63 -2.84 23.14
C LYS A 53 5.56 -1.98 23.81
N GLU A 54 5.32 -0.77 23.32
CA GLU A 54 4.29 0.13 23.83
C GLU A 54 2.88 -0.27 23.36
N LEU A 55 2.79 -1.03 22.26
CA LEU A 55 1.50 -1.50 21.77
C LEU A 55 1.01 -2.68 22.63
N PRO A 56 -0.27 -2.66 23.06
CA PRO A 56 -0.82 -3.78 23.80
C PRO A 56 -0.94 -5.02 22.90
N HIS A 57 -0.94 -6.21 23.52
CA HIS A 57 -1.12 -7.47 22.79
C HIS A 57 -2.43 -7.49 21.97
N ILE A 58 -3.51 -6.89 22.49
CA ILE A 58 -4.78 -6.74 21.76
C ILE A 58 -5.21 -5.28 21.80
N THR A 59 -5.41 -4.70 20.64
CA THR A 59 -6.00 -3.36 20.45
C THR A 59 -7.42 -3.51 19.91
N ASN A 60 -8.43 -3.15 20.70
CA ASN A 60 -9.81 -3.03 20.20
C ASN A 60 -9.92 -1.73 19.39
N TRP A 61 -9.57 -1.80 18.09
CA TRP A 61 -9.41 -0.61 17.27
C TRP A 61 -10.73 0.10 17.00
N ARG A 62 -11.80 -0.66 16.73
CA ARG A 62 -13.18 -0.15 16.60
C ARG A 62 -14.19 -1.28 16.81
N PRO A 63 -15.49 -0.99 16.96
CA PRO A 63 -16.51 -2.05 16.99
C PRO A 63 -16.38 -2.98 15.78
N GLY A 64 -16.23 -4.28 16.05
CA GLY A 64 -16.06 -5.31 15.03
C GLY A 64 -14.65 -5.51 14.48
N VAL A 65 -13.65 -4.70 14.89
CA VAL A 65 -12.26 -4.85 14.44
C VAL A 65 -11.28 -4.80 15.61
N ARG A 66 -10.42 -5.82 15.70
CA ARG A 66 -9.34 -5.87 16.68
C ARG A 66 -8.01 -6.15 15.99
N VAL A 67 -6.94 -5.57 16.51
CA VAL A 67 -5.56 -5.86 16.09
C VAL A 67 -4.89 -6.69 17.17
N ILE A 68 -4.31 -7.82 16.81
CA ILE A 68 -3.69 -8.80 17.70
C ILE A 68 -2.23 -8.91 17.33
N GLN A 69 -1.37 -8.53 18.28
CA GLN A 69 0.07 -8.52 18.11
C GLN A 69 0.66 -9.89 18.44
N ILE A 70 1.18 -10.58 17.43
CA ILE A 70 1.79 -11.90 17.59
C ILE A 70 3.29 -11.74 17.74
N LYS A 71 3.82 -12.25 18.85
CA LYS A 71 5.27 -12.29 19.06
C LYS A 71 5.91 -13.21 18.03
N ALA A 72 6.89 -12.70 17.30
CA ALA A 72 7.79 -13.48 16.45
C ALA A 72 9.12 -12.72 16.36
N GLY A 73 10.17 -13.30 16.92
CA GLY A 73 11.44 -12.61 17.14
C GLY A 73 11.35 -11.49 18.20
N PRO A 74 12.31 -10.54 18.17
CA PRO A 74 12.31 -9.41 19.11
C PRO A 74 11.16 -8.44 18.83
N VAL A 75 10.64 -7.84 19.90
CA VAL A 75 9.57 -6.81 19.84
C VAL A 75 10.19 -5.45 19.55
N GLU A 76 10.61 -5.28 18.32
CA GLU A 76 11.20 -4.05 17.74
C GLU A 76 10.96 -4.05 16.23
N GLU A 77 11.13 -2.93 15.54
CA GLU A 77 10.99 -2.84 14.09
C GLU A 77 12.07 -3.68 13.38
N ILE A 78 11.68 -4.47 12.37
CA ILE A 78 12.57 -5.36 11.62
C ILE A 78 12.25 -5.19 10.14
N ASP A 79 13.29 -5.05 9.32
CA ASP A 79 13.18 -4.98 7.85
C ASP A 79 12.39 -6.18 7.31
N THR A 80 11.49 -5.93 6.35
CA THR A 80 10.60 -6.94 5.77
C THR A 80 11.38 -8.15 5.22
N GLU A 81 12.56 -7.90 4.64
CA GLU A 81 13.44 -8.91 4.08
C GLU A 81 13.93 -9.90 5.15
N LYS A 82 13.96 -9.53 6.43
CA LYS A 82 14.43 -10.40 7.53
C LYS A 82 13.30 -11.17 8.22
N LEU A 83 12.06 -11.04 7.74
CA LEU A 83 10.89 -11.62 8.43
C LEU A 83 10.65 -13.10 8.12
N LEU A 84 11.10 -13.62 6.99
CA LEU A 84 10.86 -15.02 6.61
C LEU A 84 11.25 -16.02 7.72
N PRO A 85 12.44 -15.95 8.34
CA PRO A 85 12.85 -16.86 9.42
C PRO A 85 11.96 -16.79 10.67
N LEU A 86 11.17 -15.72 10.85
CA LEU A 86 10.30 -15.52 12.02
C LEU A 86 8.89 -16.12 11.82
N MET A 87 8.52 -16.47 10.59
CA MET A 87 7.18 -16.98 10.28
C MET A 87 6.79 -18.29 11.00
N PRO A 88 7.72 -19.24 11.29
CA PRO A 88 7.39 -20.40 12.12
C PRO A 88 6.92 -20.01 13.54
N GLU A 89 7.65 -19.10 14.22
CA GLU A 89 7.28 -18.61 15.55
C GLU A 89 5.96 -17.82 15.49
N PHE A 90 5.78 -17.00 14.45
CA PHE A 90 4.53 -16.26 14.23
C PHE A 90 3.33 -17.21 14.14
N ARG A 91 3.42 -18.24 13.28
CA ARG A 91 2.36 -19.26 13.13
C ARG A 91 2.04 -19.93 14.46
N GLU A 92 3.06 -20.39 15.19
CA GLU A 92 2.89 -21.13 16.44
C GLU A 92 2.22 -20.29 17.54
N ASN A 93 2.64 -19.02 17.67
CA ASN A 93 2.06 -18.11 18.63
C ASN A 93 0.65 -17.67 18.23
N MET A 94 0.38 -17.48 16.93
CA MET A 94 -0.98 -17.23 16.43
C MET A 94 -1.90 -18.43 16.71
N LEU A 95 -1.46 -19.65 16.41
CA LEU A 95 -2.22 -20.88 16.67
C LEU A 95 -2.50 -21.06 18.16
N SER A 96 -1.50 -20.80 19.01
CA SER A 96 -1.63 -20.85 20.47
C SER A 96 -2.64 -19.83 20.98
N PHE A 97 -2.64 -18.61 20.44
CA PHE A 97 -3.62 -17.58 20.77
C PHE A 97 -5.05 -18.00 20.40
N ILE A 98 -5.24 -18.51 19.17
CA ILE A 98 -6.54 -18.97 18.66
C ILE A 98 -7.08 -20.09 19.56
N SER A 99 -6.24 -21.07 19.88
CA SER A 99 -6.60 -22.23 20.70
C SER A 99 -6.93 -21.84 22.14
N ALA A 100 -6.09 -21.03 22.79
CA ALA A 100 -6.29 -20.60 24.17
C ALA A 100 -7.57 -19.77 24.35
N ARG A 101 -7.92 -18.98 23.34
CA ARG A 101 -9.13 -18.16 23.33
C ARG A 101 -10.36 -18.87 22.77
N LYS A 102 -10.21 -20.11 22.28
CA LYS A 102 -11.26 -20.91 21.62
C LYS A 102 -11.95 -20.14 20.49
N ILE A 103 -11.16 -19.44 19.67
CA ILE A 103 -11.67 -18.65 18.55
C ILE A 103 -11.88 -19.58 17.35
N SER A 104 -13.00 -19.40 16.65
CA SER A 104 -13.27 -20.01 15.35
C SER A 104 -13.39 -18.92 14.31
N TYR A 105 -12.87 -19.19 13.11
CA TYR A 105 -12.95 -18.30 11.96
C TYR A 105 -13.63 -19.02 10.80
N ASP A 106 -14.42 -18.27 10.04
CA ASP A 106 -15.03 -18.74 8.81
C ASP A 106 -14.07 -18.63 7.62
N LEU A 107 -13.10 -17.70 7.70
CA LEU A 107 -12.15 -17.40 6.63
C LEU A 107 -10.85 -16.79 7.18
N ILE A 108 -9.73 -17.14 6.54
CA ILE A 108 -8.46 -16.42 6.67
C ILE A 108 -8.22 -15.59 5.40
N HIS A 109 -7.94 -14.30 5.54
CA HIS A 109 -7.48 -13.44 4.43
C HIS A 109 -6.03 -13.03 4.68
N ALA A 110 -5.12 -13.64 3.92
CA ALA A 110 -3.70 -13.33 3.95
C ALA A 110 -3.37 -12.15 3.04
N ASN A 111 -2.60 -11.19 3.55
CA ASN A 111 -2.10 -10.05 2.80
C ASN A 111 -0.58 -10.13 2.73
N TYR A 112 -0.03 -10.26 1.52
CA TYR A 112 1.39 -10.55 1.23
C TYR A 112 1.78 -12.02 1.37
N TRP A 113 2.90 -12.39 0.75
CA TRP A 113 3.33 -13.80 0.60
C TRP A 113 3.69 -14.48 1.93
N LEU A 114 4.26 -13.75 2.89
CA LEU A 114 4.59 -14.27 4.23
C LEU A 114 3.33 -14.58 5.04
N SER A 115 2.35 -13.67 5.06
CA SER A 115 1.01 -13.96 5.60
C SER A 115 0.38 -15.17 4.94
N ALA A 116 0.56 -15.32 3.62
CA ALA A 116 -0.03 -16.40 2.86
C ALA A 116 0.64 -17.75 3.16
N LEU A 117 1.96 -17.76 3.43
CA LEU A 117 2.68 -18.91 3.98
C LEU A 117 2.08 -19.35 5.32
N VAL A 118 1.85 -18.42 6.24
CA VAL A 118 1.23 -18.71 7.55
C VAL A 118 -0.19 -19.23 7.38
N ALA A 119 -1.02 -18.56 6.56
CA ALA A 119 -2.41 -18.96 6.31
C ALA A 119 -2.50 -20.37 5.70
N CYS A 120 -1.62 -20.68 4.76
CA CYS A 120 -1.52 -21.99 4.13
C CYS A 120 -1.29 -23.10 5.17
N GLN A 121 -0.33 -22.90 6.07
CA GLN A 121 -0.03 -23.84 7.15
C GLN A 121 -1.17 -23.93 8.18
N LEU A 122 -1.81 -22.82 8.50
CA LEU A 122 -2.97 -22.80 9.41
C LEU A 122 -4.19 -23.50 8.81
N LYS A 123 -4.40 -23.44 7.49
CA LYS A 123 -5.47 -24.20 6.83
C LYS A 123 -5.28 -25.71 7.02
N GLU A 124 -4.05 -26.22 6.90
CA GLU A 124 -3.76 -27.64 7.11
C GLU A 124 -4.07 -28.09 8.56
N ILE A 125 -3.89 -27.20 9.53
CA ILE A 125 -4.09 -27.50 10.96
C ILE A 125 -5.55 -27.29 11.40
N LEU A 126 -6.17 -26.20 10.97
CA LEU A 126 -7.47 -25.74 11.46
C LEU A 126 -8.62 -26.02 10.49
N SER A 127 -8.32 -26.47 9.26
CA SER A 127 -9.31 -26.69 8.18
C SER A 127 -10.15 -25.45 7.85
N ILE A 128 -9.59 -24.25 8.06
CA ILE A 128 -10.23 -22.97 7.73
C ILE A 128 -9.82 -22.60 6.29
N PRO A 129 -10.77 -22.25 5.40
CA PRO A 129 -10.42 -21.80 4.06
C PRO A 129 -9.64 -20.48 4.11
N PHE A 130 -8.77 -20.25 3.13
CA PHE A 130 -8.05 -18.99 3.03
C PHE A 130 -8.06 -18.41 1.61
N VAL A 131 -8.09 -17.08 1.58
CA VAL A 131 -7.85 -16.26 0.39
C VAL A 131 -6.59 -15.44 0.57
N VAL A 132 -5.95 -15.07 -0.53
CA VAL A 132 -4.72 -14.28 -0.52
C VAL A 132 -4.82 -13.09 -1.48
N THR A 133 -4.36 -11.93 -1.01
CA THR A 133 -4.02 -10.76 -1.84
C THR A 133 -2.50 -10.56 -1.72
N PHE A 134 -1.77 -10.62 -2.82
CA PHE A 134 -0.30 -10.58 -2.77
C PHE A 134 0.26 -9.17 -2.62
N HIS A 135 -0.43 -8.12 -3.10
CA HIS A 135 0.04 -6.71 -3.20
C HIS A 135 1.24 -6.52 -4.14
N GLU A 136 2.14 -7.51 -4.21
CA GLU A 136 3.27 -7.58 -5.11
C GLU A 136 3.68 -9.05 -5.30
N LEU A 137 4.00 -9.44 -6.53
CA LEU A 137 4.40 -10.80 -6.91
C LEU A 137 5.91 -10.88 -7.15
N GLY A 138 6.60 -11.83 -6.52
CA GLY A 138 8.06 -11.97 -6.65
C GLY A 138 8.55 -12.14 -8.09
N HIS A 139 7.81 -12.85 -8.95
CA HIS A 139 8.15 -12.96 -10.38
C HIS A 139 8.14 -11.61 -11.10
N ILE A 140 7.21 -10.73 -10.75
CA ILE A 140 7.04 -9.43 -11.39
C ILE A 140 8.09 -8.45 -10.86
N SER A 141 8.34 -8.46 -9.55
CA SER A 141 9.45 -7.73 -8.93
C SER A 141 10.77 -8.09 -9.61
N ARG A 142 11.04 -9.37 -9.89
CA ARG A 142 12.25 -9.82 -10.58
C ARG A 142 12.41 -9.24 -11.99
N ILE A 143 11.30 -8.99 -12.70
CA ILE A 143 11.31 -8.51 -14.09
C ILE A 143 11.53 -6.99 -14.13
N HIS A 144 10.95 -6.27 -13.18
CA HIS A 144 10.84 -4.81 -13.24
C HIS A 144 11.69 -4.06 -12.22
N LEU A 145 12.13 -4.71 -11.14
CA LEU A 145 12.92 -4.10 -10.08
C LEU A 145 14.34 -4.67 -10.11
N GLU A 146 15.33 -3.79 -9.95
CA GLU A 146 16.74 -4.19 -9.80
C GLU A 146 17.06 -4.73 -8.38
N ASN A 147 16.04 -4.88 -7.53
CA ASN A 147 16.21 -5.11 -6.09
C ASN A 147 16.54 -6.59 -5.77
N PRO A 148 17.65 -6.88 -5.06
CA PRO A 148 17.99 -8.22 -4.62
C PRO A 148 17.22 -8.58 -3.34
N ASP A 149 15.92 -8.91 -3.45
CA ASP A 149 15.25 -9.67 -2.38
C ASP A 149 16.11 -10.94 -2.12
N PRO A 150 16.75 -11.08 -0.94
CA PRO A 150 17.67 -12.17 -0.69
C PRO A 150 16.96 -13.52 -0.69
N TYR A 151 15.64 -13.51 -0.51
CA TYR A 151 14.77 -14.66 -0.52
C TYR A 151 13.97 -14.78 -1.81
N LEU A 152 14.34 -14.10 -2.90
CA LEU A 152 13.52 -14.07 -4.12
C LEU A 152 13.19 -15.48 -4.66
N LYS A 153 14.15 -16.41 -4.58
CA LYS A 153 13.93 -17.80 -5.03
C LYS A 153 12.96 -18.53 -4.10
N GLU A 154 13.15 -18.37 -2.80
CA GLU A 154 12.32 -18.91 -1.74
C GLU A 154 10.90 -18.34 -1.81
N ARG A 155 10.76 -17.01 -1.97
CA ARG A 155 9.51 -16.28 -2.17
C ARG A 155 8.73 -16.85 -3.34
N ILE A 156 9.34 -16.96 -4.52
CA ILE A 156 8.67 -17.52 -5.70
C ILE A 156 8.21 -18.97 -5.44
N SER A 157 9.05 -19.78 -4.80
CA SER A 157 8.70 -21.17 -4.45
C SER A 157 7.51 -21.23 -3.48
N VAL A 158 7.52 -20.38 -2.45
CA VAL A 158 6.45 -20.26 -1.45
C VAL A 158 5.17 -19.74 -2.09
N GLU A 159 5.22 -18.69 -2.89
CA GLU A 159 4.08 -18.15 -3.62
C GLU A 159 3.42 -19.22 -4.49
N LEU A 160 4.22 -20.01 -5.23
CA LEU A 160 3.72 -21.12 -6.04
C LEU A 160 3.01 -22.21 -5.21
N ASP A 161 3.55 -22.61 -4.05
CA ASP A 161 2.91 -23.59 -3.18
C ASP A 161 1.61 -23.04 -2.57
N VAL A 162 1.66 -21.80 -2.07
CA VAL A 162 0.52 -21.15 -1.43
C VAL A 162 -0.62 -20.91 -2.41
N ILE A 163 -0.34 -20.43 -3.63
CA ILE A 163 -1.35 -20.24 -4.69
C ILE A 163 -2.07 -21.56 -5.01
N ARG A 164 -1.34 -22.67 -5.05
CA ARG A 164 -1.94 -23.99 -5.30
C ARG A 164 -2.88 -24.41 -4.17
N LYS A 165 -2.59 -24.05 -2.93
CA LYS A 165 -3.37 -24.44 -1.74
C LYS A 165 -4.48 -23.45 -1.35
N ALA A 166 -4.38 -22.20 -1.80
CA ALA A 166 -5.39 -21.16 -1.58
C ALA A 166 -6.74 -21.57 -2.18
N ASP A 167 -7.83 -21.20 -1.49
CA ASP A 167 -9.19 -21.42 -1.98
C ASP A 167 -9.55 -20.42 -3.09
N GLN A 168 -9.09 -19.18 -2.95
CA GLN A 168 -9.09 -18.15 -3.98
C GLN A 168 -7.86 -17.24 -3.85
N VAL A 169 -7.41 -16.71 -4.98
CA VAL A 169 -6.45 -15.60 -5.06
C VAL A 169 -7.20 -14.37 -5.53
N ILE A 170 -7.06 -13.27 -4.81
CA ILE A 170 -7.62 -11.98 -5.21
C ILE A 170 -6.60 -11.30 -6.10
N ALA A 171 -7.01 -11.00 -7.33
CA ALA A 171 -6.26 -10.13 -8.22
C ALA A 171 -6.79 -8.70 -8.10
N GLU A 172 -5.91 -7.72 -7.95
CA GLU A 172 -6.32 -6.33 -7.74
C GLU A 172 -6.64 -5.64 -9.07
N CYS A 173 -6.08 -6.09 -10.19
CA CYS A 173 -6.37 -5.52 -11.51
C CYS A 173 -6.32 -6.59 -12.62
N PRO A 174 -6.75 -6.26 -13.85
CA PRO A 174 -6.63 -7.18 -14.99
C PRO A 174 -5.19 -7.61 -15.29
N GLN A 175 -4.21 -6.72 -15.09
CA GLN A 175 -2.79 -7.04 -15.28
C GLN A 175 -2.30 -8.04 -14.23
N ASP A 176 -2.62 -7.83 -12.96
CA ASP A 176 -2.28 -8.76 -11.86
C ASP A 176 -2.89 -10.16 -12.10
N LYS A 177 -4.15 -10.22 -12.59
CA LYS A 177 -4.76 -11.48 -13.01
C LYS A 177 -3.98 -12.14 -14.16
N PHE A 178 -3.56 -11.37 -15.16
CA PHE A 178 -2.75 -11.88 -16.25
C PHE A 178 -1.41 -12.42 -15.74
N ASP A 179 -0.73 -11.69 -14.86
CA ASP A 179 0.56 -12.04 -14.29
C ASP A 179 0.49 -13.34 -13.47
N LEU A 180 -0.54 -13.48 -12.64
CA LEU A 180 -0.87 -14.72 -11.92
C LEU A 180 -1.05 -15.89 -12.90
N MET A 181 -1.85 -15.72 -13.96
CA MET A 181 -2.08 -16.78 -14.94
C MET A 181 -0.82 -17.12 -15.74
N HIS A 182 -0.04 -16.12 -16.13
CA HIS A 182 1.09 -16.27 -17.05
C HIS A 182 2.36 -16.77 -16.34
N TYR A 183 2.73 -16.17 -15.22
CA TYR A 183 3.98 -16.52 -14.52
C TYR A 183 3.77 -17.60 -13.46
N TYR A 184 2.63 -17.60 -12.77
CA TYR A 184 2.33 -18.58 -11.71
C TYR A 184 1.46 -19.75 -12.18
N HIS A 185 1.02 -19.74 -13.45
CA HIS A 185 0.24 -20.81 -14.08
C HIS A 185 -1.03 -21.18 -13.29
N ILE A 186 -1.62 -20.21 -12.57
CA ILE A 186 -2.85 -20.44 -11.82
C ILE A 186 -4.06 -20.50 -12.77
N PRO A 187 -4.95 -21.50 -12.62
CA PRO A 187 -6.20 -21.54 -13.38
C PRO A 187 -7.11 -20.35 -13.09
N ALA A 188 -7.74 -19.79 -14.12
CA ALA A 188 -8.58 -18.60 -14.00
C ALA A 188 -9.72 -18.71 -12.97
N PHE A 189 -10.25 -19.92 -12.72
CA PHE A 189 -11.32 -20.14 -11.73
C PHE A 189 -10.86 -20.00 -10.26
N LYS A 190 -9.55 -20.02 -10.01
CA LYS A 190 -8.97 -19.74 -8.70
C LYS A 190 -8.74 -18.25 -8.45
N ILE A 191 -8.91 -17.41 -9.48
CA ILE A 191 -8.60 -15.99 -9.42
C ILE A 191 -9.90 -15.19 -9.48
N THR A 192 -10.17 -14.43 -8.44
CA THR A 192 -11.25 -13.45 -8.42
C THR A 192 -10.66 -12.05 -8.50
N THR A 193 -11.01 -11.27 -9.52
CA THR A 193 -10.55 -9.89 -9.62
C THR A 193 -11.43 -9.00 -8.72
N ILE A 194 -10.84 -8.39 -7.70
CA ILE A 194 -11.48 -7.43 -6.80
C ILE A 194 -10.60 -6.19 -6.76
N PRO A 195 -10.93 -5.13 -7.52
CA PRO A 195 -10.15 -3.91 -7.53
C PRO A 195 -10.15 -3.21 -6.17
N CYS A 196 -9.01 -2.62 -5.81
CA CYS A 196 -8.95 -1.76 -4.65
C CYS A 196 -9.84 -0.53 -4.84
N GLY A 197 -10.49 -0.13 -3.75
CA GLY A 197 -11.32 1.05 -3.70
C GLY A 197 -10.61 2.23 -3.04
N PHE A 198 -11.36 3.31 -2.86
CA PHE A 198 -11.00 4.43 -2.02
C PHE A 198 -12.09 4.64 -0.96
N ASN A 199 -11.77 5.35 0.11
CA ASN A 199 -12.74 5.73 1.12
C ASN A 199 -13.49 7.01 0.67
N PRO A 200 -14.81 6.96 0.39
CA PRO A 200 -15.57 8.11 -0.08
C PRO A 200 -15.79 9.19 0.99
N ASP A 201 -15.61 8.86 2.28
CA ASP A 201 -15.69 9.84 3.37
C ASP A 201 -14.43 10.72 3.45
N GLU A 202 -13.30 10.21 2.94
CA GLU A 202 -12.01 10.92 2.92
C GLU A 202 -11.75 11.57 1.56
N PHE A 203 -12.08 10.86 0.48
CA PHE A 203 -11.73 11.25 -0.88
C PHE A 203 -12.97 11.42 -1.74
N TYR A 204 -13.29 12.67 -2.05
CA TYR A 204 -14.44 13.04 -2.86
C TYR A 204 -14.17 14.35 -3.60
N PRO A 205 -14.81 14.58 -4.77
CA PRO A 205 -14.66 15.84 -5.50
C PRO A 205 -15.09 17.04 -4.65
N VAL A 206 -14.25 18.07 -4.61
CA VAL A 206 -14.61 19.38 -4.05
C VAL A 206 -14.62 20.44 -5.15
N ASN A 207 -15.31 21.56 -4.92
CA ASN A 207 -15.33 22.64 -5.91
C ASN A 207 -13.91 23.17 -6.17
N LYS A 208 -13.51 23.26 -7.45
CA LYS A 208 -12.16 23.65 -7.86
C LYS A 208 -11.72 25.03 -7.40
N ILE A 209 -12.61 26.03 -7.41
CA ILE A 209 -12.31 27.39 -6.97
C ILE A 209 -12.02 27.37 -5.46
N MET A 210 -12.86 26.66 -4.70
CA MET A 210 -12.69 26.48 -3.27
C MET A 210 -11.38 25.74 -2.95
N ALA A 211 -11.06 24.67 -3.67
CA ALA A 211 -9.81 23.93 -3.49
C ALA A 211 -8.59 24.81 -3.76
N ARG A 212 -8.61 25.61 -4.83
CA ARG A 212 -7.55 26.58 -5.14
C ARG A 212 -7.42 27.65 -4.05
N ASN A 213 -8.53 28.15 -3.49
CA ASN A 213 -8.49 29.10 -2.37
C ASN A 213 -7.86 28.46 -1.11
N VAL A 214 -8.26 27.23 -0.75
CA VAL A 214 -7.70 26.51 0.40
C VAL A 214 -6.18 26.31 0.26
N LEU A 215 -5.72 26.08 -0.97
CA LEU A 215 -4.30 25.84 -1.28
C LEU A 215 -3.53 27.12 -1.64
N ASN A 216 -4.15 28.30 -1.59
CA ASN A 216 -3.57 29.57 -2.04
C ASN A 216 -3.01 29.54 -3.49
N LEU A 217 -3.73 28.88 -4.39
CA LEU A 217 -3.37 28.73 -5.81
C LEU A 217 -4.10 29.73 -6.70
N GLU A 218 -3.42 30.15 -7.77
CA GLU A 218 -3.97 31.08 -8.74
C GLU A 218 -5.15 30.49 -9.52
N GLN A 219 -6.26 31.22 -9.57
CA GLN A 219 -7.52 30.70 -10.09
C GLN A 219 -7.50 30.43 -11.60
N LYS A 220 -6.63 31.11 -12.35
CA LYS A 220 -6.52 30.97 -13.82
C LYS A 220 -5.32 30.12 -14.27
N GLU A 221 -4.44 29.74 -13.35
CA GLU A 221 -3.26 28.92 -13.65
C GLU A 221 -3.70 27.50 -14.04
N TYR A 222 -2.98 26.88 -14.98
CA TYR A 222 -3.20 25.49 -15.37
C TYR A 222 -2.32 24.56 -14.53
N ILE A 223 -2.92 23.69 -13.74
CA ILE A 223 -2.21 22.91 -12.73
C ILE A 223 -2.06 21.47 -13.19
N PHE A 224 -0.81 21.03 -13.35
CA PHE A 224 -0.43 19.63 -13.39
C PHE A 224 -0.16 19.16 -11.96
N LEU A 225 -0.69 18.01 -11.59
CA LEU A 225 -0.50 17.42 -10.27
C LEU A 225 0.19 16.07 -10.39
N GLN A 226 1.23 15.87 -9.60
CA GLN A 226 1.78 14.57 -9.26
C GLN A 226 1.61 14.36 -7.75
N VAL A 227 1.21 13.16 -7.35
CA VAL A 227 1.11 12.74 -5.94
C VAL A 227 1.75 11.36 -5.81
N GLY A 228 2.66 11.19 -4.86
CA GLY A 228 3.23 9.87 -4.54
C GLY A 228 4.52 9.92 -3.73
N ARG A 229 5.13 8.75 -3.51
CA ARG A 229 6.47 8.66 -2.91
C ARG A 229 7.51 9.29 -3.84
N MET A 230 8.57 9.86 -3.25
CA MET A 230 9.70 10.42 -4.00
C MET A 230 10.77 9.35 -4.18
N ASP A 231 10.45 8.39 -5.04
CA ASP A 231 11.36 7.34 -5.47
C ASP A 231 11.61 7.48 -6.99
N GLU A 232 12.83 7.21 -7.45
CA GLU A 232 13.23 7.44 -8.86
C GLU A 232 12.33 6.68 -9.86
N TYR A 233 11.93 5.45 -9.54
CA TYR A 233 11.08 4.62 -10.40
C TYR A 233 9.66 5.19 -10.58
N LYS A 234 9.24 6.21 -9.80
CA LYS A 234 7.97 6.92 -10.01
C LYS A 234 8.01 7.87 -11.23
N GLY A 235 9.19 8.09 -11.81
CA GLY A 235 9.36 8.76 -13.10
C GLY A 235 8.96 10.23 -13.11
N VAL A 236 9.02 10.91 -11.95
CA VAL A 236 8.68 12.34 -11.82
C VAL A 236 9.59 13.22 -12.67
N ASP A 237 10.83 12.79 -12.87
CA ASP A 237 11.80 13.44 -13.76
C ASP A 237 11.31 13.54 -15.20
N THR A 238 10.59 12.52 -15.69
CA THR A 238 10.00 12.52 -17.03
C THR A 238 8.96 13.63 -17.16
N ILE A 239 8.15 13.83 -16.12
CA ILE A 239 7.17 14.91 -16.05
C ILE A 239 7.89 16.27 -16.10
N ILE A 240 8.89 16.48 -15.24
CA ILE A 240 9.65 17.74 -15.17
C ILE A 240 10.30 18.06 -16.53
N ARG A 241 11.02 17.10 -17.12
CA ARG A 241 11.67 17.29 -18.43
C ARG A 241 10.67 17.63 -19.53
N SER A 242 9.45 17.08 -19.47
CA SER A 242 8.41 17.34 -20.47
C SER A 242 7.88 18.79 -20.44
N LEU A 243 7.93 19.47 -19.28
CA LEU A 243 7.46 20.85 -19.13
C LEU A 243 8.19 21.83 -20.05
N SER A 244 9.47 21.56 -20.35
CA SER A 244 10.27 22.37 -21.28
C SER A 244 9.64 22.46 -22.68
N ARG A 245 8.92 21.41 -23.10
CA ARG A 245 8.21 21.35 -24.39
C ARG A 245 6.90 22.14 -24.38
N LEU A 246 6.38 22.46 -23.20
CA LEU A 246 5.15 23.20 -23.00
C LEU A 246 5.37 24.72 -22.89
N LYS A 247 6.61 25.20 -22.86
CA LYS A 247 6.94 26.64 -22.79
C LYS A 247 6.36 27.47 -23.93
N THR A 248 6.02 26.84 -25.06
CA THR A 248 5.37 27.50 -26.21
C THR A 248 3.87 27.71 -26.02
N LEU A 249 3.26 27.10 -24.98
CA LEU A 249 1.87 27.35 -24.63
C LEU A 249 1.71 28.79 -24.15
N LYS A 250 0.76 29.52 -24.75
CA LYS A 250 0.37 30.87 -24.30
C LYS A 250 -0.56 30.82 -23.08
N LYS A 251 -0.22 30.01 -22.07
CA LYS A 251 -1.00 29.81 -20.85
C LYS A 251 -0.06 29.68 -19.65
N ALA A 252 -0.38 30.32 -18.54
CA ALA A 252 0.33 30.11 -17.29
C ALA A 252 0.04 28.69 -16.76
N PHE A 253 1.08 27.93 -16.43
CA PHE A 253 0.94 26.58 -15.89
C PHE A 253 1.99 26.29 -14.82
N ARG A 254 1.68 25.32 -13.97
CA ARG A 254 2.54 24.87 -12.87
C ARG A 254 2.41 23.37 -12.67
N LEU A 255 3.51 22.72 -12.36
CA LEU A 255 3.54 21.36 -11.84
C LEU A 255 3.63 21.42 -10.31
N ILE A 256 2.64 20.86 -9.64
CA ILE A 256 2.64 20.66 -8.19
C ILE A 256 2.96 19.20 -7.92
N ILE A 257 3.99 18.97 -7.10
CA ILE A 257 4.49 17.66 -6.71
C ILE A 257 4.21 17.50 -5.21
N VAL A 258 3.30 16.58 -4.86
CA VAL A 258 2.92 16.27 -3.49
C VAL A 258 3.55 14.94 -3.08
N GLY A 259 4.32 14.95 -1.99
CA GLY A 259 4.97 13.77 -1.45
C GLY A 259 6.37 14.04 -0.91
N GLY A 260 7.10 12.97 -0.62
CA GLY A 260 8.38 13.01 0.09
C GLY A 260 8.22 12.73 1.58
N ASP A 261 9.33 12.82 2.31
CA ASP A 261 9.37 12.41 3.73
C ASP A 261 9.13 13.58 4.69
N SER A 262 9.28 14.82 4.20
CA SER A 262 9.03 16.04 4.97
C SER A 262 7.64 16.58 4.72
N VAL A 263 7.01 17.12 5.77
CA VAL A 263 5.75 17.88 5.69
C VAL A 263 5.97 19.25 5.03
N ASP A 264 7.19 19.78 5.20
CA ASP A 264 7.61 21.08 4.69
C ASP A 264 8.20 20.96 3.28
N ASP A 265 8.19 22.09 2.57
CA ASP A 265 8.75 22.28 1.23
C ASP A 265 10.29 22.31 1.26
N ASP A 266 10.91 21.33 1.93
CA ASP A 266 12.36 21.22 2.06
C ASP A 266 12.96 20.35 0.96
N ILE A 267 13.56 21.00 -0.04
CA ILE A 267 14.25 20.36 -1.17
C ILE A 267 15.46 19.52 -0.70
N HIS A 268 15.99 19.76 0.49
CA HIS A 268 17.10 18.98 1.06
C HIS A 268 16.67 17.80 1.92
N SER A 269 15.37 17.66 2.19
CA SER A 269 14.84 16.60 3.05
C SER A 269 14.98 15.20 2.46
N ASN A 270 15.09 15.08 1.13
CA ASN A 270 15.14 13.80 0.43
C ASN A 270 16.06 13.90 -0.80
N ALA A 271 16.91 12.88 -1.00
CA ALA A 271 17.90 12.84 -2.08
C ALA A 271 17.26 12.88 -3.47
N GLU A 272 16.10 12.24 -3.64
CA GLU A 272 15.34 12.25 -4.88
C GLU A 272 14.73 13.63 -5.16
N ILE A 273 14.18 14.31 -4.16
CA ILE A 273 13.67 15.68 -4.32
C ILE A 273 14.81 16.62 -4.78
N LYS A 274 15.99 16.50 -4.16
CA LYS A 274 17.18 17.25 -4.57
C LYS A 274 17.57 16.96 -6.03
N ARG A 275 17.53 15.69 -6.45
CA ARG A 275 17.81 15.28 -7.84
C ARG A 275 16.77 15.86 -8.80
N LEU A 276 15.49 15.77 -8.49
CA LEU A 276 14.39 16.29 -9.29
C LEU A 276 14.45 17.81 -9.43
N HIS A 277 14.77 18.53 -8.35
CA HIS A 277 14.98 19.96 -8.39
C HIS A 277 16.16 20.33 -9.32
N GLN A 278 17.28 19.61 -9.22
CA GLN A 278 18.42 19.81 -10.12
C GLN A 278 18.03 19.61 -11.60
N ILE A 279 17.23 18.60 -11.91
CA ILE A 279 16.68 18.38 -13.26
C ILE A 279 15.79 19.55 -13.71
N ALA A 280 14.99 20.12 -12.81
CA ALA A 280 14.17 21.28 -13.11
C ALA A 280 15.03 22.51 -13.47
N VAL A 281 16.12 22.74 -12.74
CA VAL A 281 17.10 23.80 -13.04
C VAL A 281 17.78 23.57 -14.38
N GLU A 282 18.27 22.36 -14.66
CA GLU A 282 18.95 22.00 -15.92
C GLU A 282 18.05 22.16 -17.14
N THR A 283 16.75 21.94 -16.99
CA THR A 283 15.76 22.11 -18.05
C THR A 283 15.15 23.52 -18.08
N GLY A 284 15.53 24.37 -17.13
CA GLY A 284 15.08 25.76 -16.96
C GLY A 284 13.58 25.87 -16.69
N VAL A 285 13.00 24.92 -15.95
CA VAL A 285 11.57 24.89 -15.56
C VAL A 285 11.38 24.93 -14.05
N ASP A 286 12.44 25.19 -13.28
CA ASP A 286 12.42 25.29 -11.82
C ASP A 286 11.32 26.22 -11.31
N GLN A 287 11.13 27.39 -11.95
CA GLN A 287 10.06 28.34 -11.60
C GLN A 287 8.63 27.84 -11.88
N LEU A 288 8.49 26.72 -12.61
CA LEU A 288 7.21 26.10 -12.96
C LEU A 288 6.90 24.87 -12.09
N VAL A 289 7.82 24.48 -11.20
CA VAL A 289 7.68 23.28 -10.35
C VAL A 289 7.57 23.70 -8.89
N SER A 290 6.59 23.16 -8.18
CA SER A 290 6.42 23.35 -6.74
C SER A 290 6.43 22.01 -6.04
N PHE A 291 7.47 21.77 -5.24
CA PHE A 291 7.54 20.66 -4.31
C PHE A 291 6.88 21.09 -3.02
N VAL A 292 5.72 20.50 -2.70
CA VAL A 292 4.92 20.93 -1.54
C VAL A 292 5.04 20.00 -0.33
N GLY A 293 5.97 19.04 -0.37
CA GLY A 293 6.13 18.03 0.67
C GLY A 293 4.93 17.07 0.81
N LYS A 294 4.98 16.25 1.85
CA LYS A 294 3.93 15.31 2.25
C LYS A 294 2.72 16.05 2.78
N LYS A 295 1.52 15.65 2.35
CA LYS A 295 0.25 16.22 2.82
C LYS A 295 -0.63 15.16 3.46
N SER A 296 -1.45 15.58 4.41
CA SER A 296 -2.42 14.70 5.06
C SER A 296 -3.49 14.24 4.07
N ARG A 297 -4.07 13.07 4.31
CA ARG A 297 -5.13 12.51 3.46
C ARG A 297 -6.33 13.46 3.35
N GLU A 298 -6.62 14.20 4.42
CA GLU A 298 -7.66 15.24 4.44
C GLU A 298 -7.38 16.39 3.46
N MET A 299 -6.11 16.72 3.22
CA MET A 299 -5.71 17.79 2.31
C MET A 299 -5.66 17.36 0.85
N LEU A 300 -5.41 16.08 0.59
CA LEU A 300 -5.20 15.58 -0.77
C LEU A 300 -6.39 15.85 -1.70
N LYS A 301 -7.64 15.71 -1.20
CA LYS A 301 -8.84 16.01 -1.99
C LYS A 301 -8.84 17.42 -2.60
N TYR A 302 -8.23 18.39 -1.93
CA TYR A 302 -8.08 19.75 -2.45
C TYR A 302 -7.06 19.78 -3.59
N TYR A 303 -5.91 19.11 -3.47
CA TYR A 303 -4.91 19.06 -4.54
C TYR A 303 -5.49 18.42 -5.80
N TYR A 304 -6.12 17.25 -5.67
CA TYR A 304 -6.77 16.57 -6.80
C TYR A 304 -7.85 17.44 -7.46
N SER A 305 -8.66 18.13 -6.67
CA SER A 305 -9.75 18.97 -7.21
C SER A 305 -9.27 20.32 -7.76
N ALA A 306 -8.13 20.83 -7.28
CA ALA A 306 -7.51 22.06 -7.79
C ALA A 306 -6.81 21.86 -9.13
N ALA A 307 -6.32 20.65 -9.38
CA ALA A 307 -5.59 20.28 -10.59
C ALA A 307 -6.46 20.35 -11.86
N ASP A 308 -5.82 20.58 -13.00
CA ASP A 308 -6.42 20.39 -14.32
C ASP A 308 -6.10 19.00 -14.87
N ILE A 309 -4.90 18.48 -14.58
CA ILE A 309 -4.45 17.15 -14.99
C ILE A 309 -3.68 16.52 -13.84
N PHE A 310 -4.04 15.28 -13.49
CA PHE A 310 -3.21 14.41 -12.67
C PHE A 310 -2.29 13.59 -13.57
N ILE A 311 -0.99 13.57 -13.28
CA ILE A 311 0.04 12.88 -14.06
C ILE A 311 0.73 11.84 -13.17
N THR A 312 0.78 10.61 -13.68
CA THR A 312 1.53 9.50 -13.09
C THR A 312 2.33 8.82 -14.20
N THR A 313 3.63 8.65 -14.00
CA THR A 313 4.57 8.07 -14.99
C THR A 313 5.56 7.07 -14.37
N PRO A 314 5.13 6.19 -13.44
CA PRO A 314 6.05 5.21 -12.88
C PRO A 314 6.54 4.26 -13.98
N TRP A 315 7.81 3.86 -13.91
CA TRP A 315 8.38 2.86 -14.80
C TRP A 315 7.73 1.48 -14.56
N PHE A 316 7.34 1.25 -13.31
CA PHE A 316 6.59 0.09 -12.87
C PHE A 316 5.74 0.44 -11.64
N GLU A 317 4.50 -0.03 -11.62
CA GLU A 317 3.53 0.17 -10.55
C GLU A 317 2.57 -1.02 -10.55
N THR A 318 2.46 -1.73 -9.42
CA THR A 318 1.67 -2.96 -9.33
C THR A 318 0.17 -2.69 -9.47
N PHE A 319 -0.31 -1.66 -8.75
CA PHE A 319 -1.72 -1.26 -8.77
C PHE A 319 -1.91 0.24 -9.01
N GLY A 320 -1.11 1.09 -8.35
CA GLY A 320 -1.22 2.54 -8.49
C GLY A 320 -2.18 3.19 -7.51
N ILE A 321 -2.24 2.71 -6.27
CA ILE A 321 -2.82 3.50 -5.18
C ILE A 321 -1.87 4.68 -4.94
N THR A 322 -2.29 5.86 -5.38
CA THR A 322 -1.65 7.10 -4.96
C THR A 322 -2.12 7.38 -3.53
N PRO A 323 -1.19 7.59 -2.57
CA PRO A 323 -1.49 7.69 -1.14
C PRO A 323 -2.48 8.80 -0.80
#